data_AF-A0A936JS12-F1
#
_entry.id   AF-A0A936JS12-F1
#
_cell.length_a   1.000
_cell.length_b   1.000
_cell.length_c   1.000
_cell.angle_alpha   90.00
_cell.angle_beta   90.00
_cell.angle_gamma   90.00
#
_symmetry.space_group_name_H-M   'P 1'
#
loop_
_entity.id
_entity.type
_entity.pdbx_description
1 polymer ?
#
loop_
_entity_poly.entity_id
_entity_poly.type
_entity_poly.pdbx_seq_one_letter_code
_entity_poly.pdbx_strand_id
1 'polypeptide(L)'
;MKILFEDMKGKEMLFLQAEKNLRKLVKHDETEITQQNRRITVGANLTKMVTFDETETTGSDRTMTVGENLRQSVGANHAVTVGGSQTQQVGQGLSMTVGPNPPPEGEECAAPEEDVPAGVMKLDVKERLEITVGAAKLTIDKSGKVELTGAEFDFSATGHVQINGSLIDLN
;
A
#
# COMPACT_ATOMS: atom_id res chain seq x y z
N MET A 1 -8.69 -39.80 -21.61
CA MET A 1 -9.05 -39.53 -20.18
C MET A 1 -8.50 -40.63 -19.32
N LYS A 2 -7.87 -40.30 -18.17
CA LYS A 2 -7.32 -41.29 -17.23
C LYS A 2 -7.78 -40.96 -15.81
N ILE A 3 -8.29 -41.97 -15.10
CA ILE A 3 -8.51 -41.93 -13.65
C ILE A 3 -7.76 -43.11 -13.03
N LEU A 4 -7.01 -42.87 -11.96
CA LEU A 4 -6.32 -43.89 -11.19
C LEU A 4 -6.64 -43.71 -9.71
N PHE A 5 -6.97 -44.81 -9.04
CA PHE A 5 -7.06 -44.93 -7.59
C PHE A 5 -6.04 -45.96 -7.13
N GLU A 6 -5.10 -45.54 -6.29
CA GLU A 6 -4.13 -46.39 -5.59
C GLU A 6 -4.40 -46.26 -4.09
N ASP A 7 -4.51 -47.39 -3.41
CA ASP A 7 -4.84 -47.47 -1.97
C ASP A 7 -3.86 -48.40 -1.23
N MET A 8 -2.76 -48.77 -1.88
CA MET A 8 -1.65 -49.45 -1.21
C MET A 8 -1.01 -48.51 -0.20
N LYS A 9 -0.89 -48.98 1.05
CA LYS A 9 -0.29 -48.24 2.16
C LYS A 9 1.03 -47.57 1.77
N GLY A 10 1.10 -46.24 1.91
CA GLY A 10 2.28 -45.43 1.59
C GLY A 10 2.47 -45.09 0.11
N LYS A 11 1.51 -45.45 -0.76
CA LYS A 11 1.47 -45.11 -2.19
C LYS A 11 0.10 -44.56 -2.61
N GLU A 12 -0.76 -44.23 -1.64
CA GLU A 12 -2.13 -43.83 -1.88
C GLU A 12 -2.19 -42.63 -2.83
N MET A 13 -3.01 -42.73 -3.88
CA MET A 13 -3.07 -41.70 -4.91
C MET A 13 -4.43 -41.72 -5.62
N LEU A 14 -5.00 -40.53 -5.78
CA LEU A 14 -5.99 -40.25 -6.81
C LEU A 14 -5.35 -39.41 -7.91
N PHE A 15 -5.38 -39.90 -9.15
CA PHE A 15 -4.93 -39.15 -10.33
C PHE A 15 -6.06 -39.03 -11.34
N LEU A 16 -6.31 -37.81 -11.81
CA LEU A 16 -7.31 -37.48 -12.82
C LEU A 16 -6.66 -36.66 -13.94
N GLN A 17 -6.80 -37.11 -15.18
CA GLN A 17 -6.32 -36.40 -16.37
C GLN A 17 -7.39 -36.32 -17.45
N ALA A 18 -7.61 -35.10 -17.95
CA ALA A 18 -8.39 -34.81 -19.14
C ALA A 18 -7.46 -34.32 -20.28
N GLU A 19 -7.72 -34.73 -21.52
CA GLU A 19 -6.88 -34.39 -22.69
C GLU A 19 -7.29 -33.08 -23.37
N LYS A 20 -8.49 -32.56 -23.07
CA LYS A 20 -9.01 -31.31 -23.67
C LYS A 20 -9.67 -30.41 -22.65
N ASN A 21 -10.75 -30.89 -22.02
CA ASN A 21 -11.54 -30.11 -21.07
C ASN A 21 -11.82 -30.92 -19.80
N LEU A 22 -11.76 -30.28 -18.64
CA LEU A 22 -12.30 -30.77 -17.37
C LEU A 22 -13.25 -29.71 -16.82
N ARG A 23 -14.47 -30.10 -16.42
CA ARG A 23 -15.43 -29.21 -15.76
C ARG A 23 -15.86 -29.84 -14.45
N LYS A 24 -15.90 -29.04 -13.39
CA LYS A 24 -16.46 -29.39 -12.09
C LYS A 24 -17.61 -28.43 -11.80
N LEU A 25 -18.77 -28.98 -11.45
CA LEU A 25 -19.92 -28.22 -10.98
C LEU A 25 -20.39 -28.85 -9.68
N VAL A 26 -20.48 -28.04 -8.64
CA VAL A 26 -21.07 -28.41 -7.36
C VAL A 26 -22.29 -27.52 -7.16
N LYS A 27 -23.48 -28.11 -6.98
CA LYS A 27 -24.76 -27.37 -6.93
C LYS A 27 -25.13 -26.89 -5.52
N HIS A 28 -24.40 -27.33 -4.52
CA HIS A 28 -24.62 -27.00 -3.12
C HIS A 28 -23.28 -26.51 -2.56
N ASP A 29 -22.61 -27.30 -1.73
CA ASP A 29 -21.35 -26.89 -1.09
C ASP A 29 -20.17 -27.73 -1.56
N GLU A 30 -19.02 -27.08 -1.69
CA GLU A 30 -17.73 -27.72 -1.89
C GLU A 30 -16.79 -27.32 -0.76
N THR A 31 -16.21 -28.32 -0.09
CA THR A 31 -15.13 -28.14 0.88
C THR A 31 -13.89 -28.88 0.37
N GLU A 32 -12.78 -28.17 0.22
CA GLU A 32 -11.49 -28.73 -0.17
C GLU A 32 -10.49 -28.52 0.96
N ILE A 33 -9.91 -29.62 1.47
CA ILE A 33 -8.94 -29.59 2.57
C ILE A 33 -7.68 -30.30 2.10
N THR A 34 -6.54 -29.62 2.19
CA THR A 34 -5.21 -30.21 1.97
C THR A 34 -4.40 -30.07 3.25
N GLN A 35 -4.00 -31.20 3.86
CA GLN A 35 -3.35 -31.17 5.18
C GLN A 35 -1.86 -30.79 5.14
N GLN A 36 -1.21 -31.00 4.00
CA GLN A 36 0.23 -30.78 3.83
C GLN A 36 0.48 -29.67 2.83
N ASN A 37 0.60 -30.01 1.54
CA ASN A 37 0.99 -29.06 0.49
C ASN A 37 0.01 -29.09 -0.67
N ARG A 38 -0.40 -27.91 -1.15
CA ARG A 38 -1.16 -27.73 -2.39
C ARG A 38 -0.33 -26.94 -3.39
N ARG A 39 -0.21 -27.44 -4.62
CA ARG A 39 0.40 -26.71 -5.74
C ARG A 39 -0.63 -26.55 -6.86
N ILE A 40 -0.82 -25.32 -7.31
CA ILE A 40 -1.65 -25.00 -8.47
C ILE A 40 -0.75 -24.35 -9.51
N THR A 41 -0.76 -24.88 -10.72
CA THR A 41 -0.08 -24.29 -11.88
C THR A 41 -1.12 -24.05 -12.97
N VAL A 42 -1.21 -22.81 -13.44
CA VAL A 42 -2.08 -22.42 -14.56
C VAL A 42 -1.18 -21.96 -15.70
N GLY A 43 -1.28 -22.61 -16.86
CA GLY A 43 -0.39 -22.35 -18.00
C GLY A 43 -0.72 -21.10 -18.83
N ALA A 44 -1.91 -20.52 -18.64
CA ALA A 44 -2.35 -19.32 -19.33
C ALA A 44 -3.01 -18.35 -18.33
N ASN A 45 -4.34 -18.28 -18.30
CA ASN A 45 -5.08 -17.30 -17.50
C ASN A 45 -5.82 -17.95 -16.32
N LEU A 46 -5.78 -17.28 -15.17
CA LEU A 46 -6.63 -17.58 -14.01
C LEU A 46 -7.61 -16.43 -13.81
N THR A 47 -8.91 -16.74 -13.74
CA THR A 47 -9.95 -15.79 -13.30
C THR A 47 -10.60 -16.36 -12.06
N LYS A 48 -10.61 -15.56 -10.99
CA LYS A 48 -11.31 -15.85 -9.73
C LYS A 48 -12.41 -14.81 -9.56
N MET A 49 -13.63 -15.26 -9.30
CA MET A 49 -14.79 -14.41 -9.05
C MET A 49 -15.47 -14.90 -7.77
N VAL A 50 -15.66 -13.99 -6.83
CA VAL A 50 -16.39 -14.20 -5.58
C VAL A 50 -17.46 -13.11 -5.51
N THR A 51 -18.73 -13.50 -5.38
CA THR A 51 -19.87 -12.57 -5.51
C THR A 51 -20.26 -11.89 -4.20
N PHE A 52 -19.82 -12.44 -3.07
CA PHE A 52 -20.06 -11.92 -1.72
C PHE A 52 -18.71 -11.66 -1.06
N ASP A 53 -18.32 -12.50 -0.11
CA ASP A 53 -17.16 -12.27 0.74
C ASP A 53 -16.01 -13.23 0.40
N GLU A 54 -14.80 -12.69 0.41
CA GLU A 54 -13.56 -13.45 0.38
C GLU A 54 -12.76 -13.15 1.64
N THR A 55 -12.34 -14.20 2.36
CA THR A 55 -11.38 -14.11 3.46
C THR A 55 -10.16 -14.96 3.12
N GLU A 56 -8.99 -14.36 3.18
CA GLU A 56 -7.71 -15.04 3.00
C GLU A 56 -6.87 -14.89 4.26
N THR A 57 -6.35 -16.00 4.79
CA THR A 57 -5.46 -16.00 5.96
C THR A 57 -4.19 -16.75 5.60
N THR A 58 -3.04 -16.12 5.80
CA THR A 58 -1.72 -16.74 5.66
C THR A 58 -1.09 -16.82 7.04
N GLY A 59 -0.70 -18.02 7.48
CA GLY A 59 -0.22 -18.24 8.86
C GLY A 59 1.21 -17.78 9.12
N SER A 60 2.05 -17.68 8.09
CA SER A 60 3.44 -17.22 8.18
C SER A 60 3.69 -16.12 7.15
N ASP A 61 4.27 -16.46 6.00
CA ASP A 61 4.70 -15.46 5.01
C ASP A 61 3.87 -15.54 3.72
N ARG A 62 3.59 -14.38 3.12
CA ARG A 62 3.00 -14.23 1.79
C ARG A 62 3.93 -13.45 0.88
N THR A 63 4.32 -14.05 -0.24
CA THR A 63 5.06 -13.38 -1.32
C THR A 63 4.19 -13.29 -2.56
N MET A 64 4.07 -12.09 -3.12
CA MET A 64 3.35 -11.84 -4.38
C MET A 64 4.31 -11.20 -5.38
N THR A 65 4.51 -11.86 -6.51
CA THR A 65 5.31 -11.33 -7.63
C THR A 65 4.39 -11.09 -8.81
N VAL A 66 4.40 -9.86 -9.33
CA VAL A 66 3.67 -9.47 -10.53
C VAL A 66 4.70 -9.10 -11.59
N GLY A 67 4.65 -9.79 -12.75
CA GLY A 67 5.64 -9.58 -13.81
C GLY A 67 5.48 -8.27 -14.58
N GLU A 68 4.26 -7.75 -14.63
CA GLU A 68 3.93 -6.49 -15.30
C GLU A 68 3.19 -5.54 -14.34
N ASN A 69 1.87 -5.41 -14.48
CA ASN A 69 1.08 -4.39 -13.79
C ASN A 69 0.16 -5.00 -12.74
N LEU A 70 0.15 -4.43 -11.53
CA LEU A 70 -0.88 -4.66 -10.53
C LEU A 70 -1.87 -3.49 -10.54
N ARG A 71 -3.17 -3.78 -10.73
CA ARG A 71 -4.25 -2.81 -10.54
C ARG A 71 -5.20 -3.33 -9.48
N GLN A 72 -5.49 -2.50 -8.49
CA GLN A 72 -6.42 -2.79 -7.40
C GLN A 72 -7.44 -1.66 -7.32
N SER A 73 -8.72 -2.00 -7.35
CA SER A 73 -9.84 -1.07 -7.16
C SER A 73 -10.64 -1.55 -5.96
N VAL A 74 -10.87 -0.64 -5.02
CA VAL A 74 -11.64 -0.90 -3.80
C VAL A 74 -12.83 0.06 -3.81
N GLY A 75 -14.05 -0.49 -3.73
CA GLY A 75 -15.28 0.31 -3.90
C GLY A 75 -15.64 1.17 -2.68
N ALA A 76 -15.10 0.85 -1.50
CA ALA A 76 -15.31 1.59 -0.26
C ALA A 76 -13.96 1.80 0.46
N ASN A 77 -13.77 1.19 1.62
CA ASN A 77 -12.60 1.44 2.46
C ASN A 77 -11.46 0.45 2.19
N HIS A 78 -10.24 0.98 2.05
CA HIS A 78 -9.01 0.19 2.05
C HIS A 78 -8.22 0.48 3.32
N ALA A 79 -8.37 -0.38 4.33
CA ALA A 79 -7.65 -0.27 5.60
C ALA A 79 -6.46 -1.23 5.61
N VAL A 80 -5.27 -0.70 5.89
CA VAL A 80 -4.04 -1.50 6.05
C VAL A 80 -3.49 -1.25 7.45
N THR A 81 -3.41 -2.32 8.24
CA THR A 81 -2.76 -2.30 9.55
C THR A 81 -1.49 -3.12 9.47
N VAL A 82 -0.35 -2.47 9.73
CA VAL A 82 0.96 -3.13 9.74
C VAL A 82 1.47 -3.13 11.17
N GLY A 83 1.67 -4.32 11.74
CA GLY A 83 2.20 -4.45 13.12
C GLY A 83 3.69 -4.11 13.24
N GLY A 84 4.43 -4.16 12.12
CA GLY A 84 5.83 -3.78 12.01
C GLY A 84 6.05 -2.61 11.04
N SER A 85 7.16 -2.62 10.31
CA SER A 85 7.49 -1.57 9.34
C SER A 85 6.84 -1.80 7.98
N GLN A 86 6.42 -0.71 7.32
CA GLN A 86 6.04 -0.70 5.92
C GLN A 86 7.10 0.06 5.11
N THR A 87 7.71 -0.63 4.14
CA THR A 87 8.68 -0.02 3.21
C THR A 87 8.12 -0.09 1.80
N GLN A 88 8.12 1.05 1.10
CA GLN A 88 7.71 1.13 -0.30
C GLN A 88 8.87 1.72 -1.11
N GLN A 89 9.39 0.93 -2.05
CA GLN A 89 10.37 1.41 -3.01
C GLN A 89 9.69 1.64 -4.36
N VAL A 90 9.83 2.85 -4.88
CA VAL A 90 9.26 3.25 -6.17
C VAL A 90 10.41 3.64 -7.09
N GLY A 91 10.57 2.91 -8.20
CA GLY A 91 11.68 3.11 -9.13
C GLY A 91 11.58 4.39 -9.96
N GLN A 92 10.37 4.91 -10.14
CA GLN A 92 10.08 6.13 -10.91
C GLN A 92 9.32 7.13 -10.03
N GLY A 93 8.06 7.45 -10.35
CA GLY A 93 7.24 8.39 -9.59
C GLY A 93 6.20 7.70 -8.69
N LEU A 94 5.99 8.27 -7.51
CA LEU A 94 4.86 7.96 -6.63
C LEU A 94 3.89 9.14 -6.67
N SER A 95 2.65 8.90 -7.07
CA SER A 95 1.58 9.89 -7.02
C SER A 95 0.47 9.39 -6.11
N MET A 96 -0.06 10.27 -5.27
CA MET A 96 -1.16 9.99 -4.36
C MET A 96 -2.16 11.14 -4.41
N THR A 97 -3.43 10.79 -4.61
CA THR A 97 -4.55 11.73 -4.58
C THR A 97 -5.53 11.22 -3.55
N VAL A 98 -5.91 12.07 -2.59
CA VAL A 98 -6.91 11.75 -1.58
C VAL A 98 -8.13 12.63 -1.86
N GLY A 99 -9.33 12.04 -1.82
CA GLY A 99 -10.59 12.75 -2.03
C GLY A 99 -11.14 13.39 -0.75
N PRO A 100 -12.09 14.33 -0.85
CA PRO A 100 -12.62 15.06 0.30
C PRO A 100 -13.04 14.13 1.44
N ASN A 101 -12.70 14.50 2.67
CA ASN A 101 -13.22 13.84 3.86
C ASN A 101 -14.59 14.47 4.16
N PRO A 102 -15.72 13.75 4.04
CA PRO A 102 -16.99 14.30 4.48
C PRO A 102 -16.92 14.64 5.98
N PRO A 103 -17.45 15.78 6.42
CA PRO A 103 -17.55 16.11 7.83
C PRO A 103 -18.37 15.05 8.56
N PRO A 104 -18.14 14.89 9.88
CA PRO A 104 -18.98 14.04 10.71
C PRO A 104 -20.46 14.42 10.58
N GLU A 105 -21.35 13.43 10.64
CA GLU A 105 -22.79 13.58 10.44
C GLU A 105 -23.37 14.78 11.23
N GLY A 106 -23.94 15.77 10.54
CA GLY A 106 -24.67 16.89 11.15
C GLY A 106 -24.25 18.30 10.71
N GLU A 107 -23.15 18.44 9.97
CA GLU A 107 -22.73 19.72 9.38
C GLU A 107 -22.98 19.71 7.86
N GLU A 108 -23.69 20.72 7.34
CA GLU A 108 -23.86 20.89 5.90
C GLU A 108 -22.48 21.08 5.25
N CYS A 109 -22.13 20.15 4.35
CA CYS A 109 -21.08 20.43 3.39
C CYS A 109 -21.59 21.58 2.51
N ALA A 110 -20.93 22.74 2.57
CA ALA A 110 -20.91 23.58 1.39
C ALA A 110 -20.49 22.65 0.23
N ALA A 111 -21.32 22.60 -0.83
CA ALA A 111 -21.00 21.83 -2.02
C ALA A 111 -19.53 22.08 -2.38
N PRO A 112 -18.75 21.07 -2.78
CA PRO A 112 -17.38 21.31 -3.17
C PRO A 112 -17.41 22.39 -4.25
N GLU A 113 -16.83 23.57 -3.97
CA GLU A 113 -16.38 24.43 -5.05
C GLU A 113 -15.49 23.54 -5.92
N GLU A 114 -15.66 23.61 -7.25
CA GLU A 114 -15.25 22.62 -8.26
C GLU A 114 -13.75 22.22 -8.27
N ASP A 115 -12.92 22.56 -7.27
CA ASP A 115 -11.47 22.59 -7.45
C ASP A 115 -10.55 22.40 -6.20
N VAL A 116 -10.82 21.53 -5.20
CA VAL A 116 -9.81 21.21 -4.13
C VAL A 116 -9.82 19.73 -3.59
N PRO A 117 -8.68 18.97 -3.60
CA PRO A 117 -8.52 17.57 -3.11
C PRO A 117 -7.97 17.47 -1.65
N ALA A 118 -8.05 16.30 -0.97
CA ALA A 118 -7.76 16.10 0.47
C ALA A 118 -6.32 15.62 0.86
N GLY A 119 -5.95 15.75 2.15
CA GLY A 119 -4.93 15.00 2.97
C GLY A 119 -3.40 15.21 2.74
N VAL A 120 -2.54 15.31 3.78
CA VAL A 120 -1.05 15.47 3.62
C VAL A 120 -0.20 14.76 4.72
N MET A 121 1.05 14.26 4.59
CA MET A 121 1.88 13.56 3.56
C MET A 121 3.38 13.63 4.00
N LYS A 122 4.10 12.49 4.07
CA LYS A 122 5.56 12.38 4.35
C LYS A 122 6.33 12.19 3.03
N LEU A 123 7.48 12.88 2.85
CA LEU A 123 8.10 13.13 1.53
C LEU A 123 9.63 12.92 1.55
N ASP A 124 10.15 12.06 0.69
CA ASP A 124 11.58 11.79 0.50
C ASP A 124 12.01 12.26 -0.91
N VAL A 125 12.89 13.26 -0.97
CA VAL A 125 13.09 14.11 -2.17
C VAL A 125 14.55 14.25 -2.53
N LYS A 126 14.92 13.82 -3.75
CA LYS A 126 16.32 13.80 -4.23
C LYS A 126 16.89 15.19 -4.58
N GLU A 127 16.04 16.20 -4.71
CA GLU A 127 16.42 17.52 -5.25
C GLU A 127 16.08 18.68 -4.30
N ARG A 128 14.90 18.69 -3.66
CA ARG A 128 14.52 19.71 -2.66
C ARG A 128 13.27 19.29 -1.88
N LEU A 129 13.35 19.27 -0.56
CA LEU A 129 12.22 19.19 0.36
C LEU A 129 11.83 20.60 0.83
N GLU A 130 10.59 21.06 0.57
CA GLU A 130 10.10 22.40 0.96
C GLU A 130 8.77 22.26 1.73
N ILE A 131 8.70 22.87 2.92
CA ILE A 131 7.55 22.89 3.84
C ILE A 131 7.30 24.38 4.19
N THR A 132 6.17 25.01 3.80
CA THR A 132 5.92 26.47 3.96
C THR A 132 4.68 26.72 4.82
N VAL A 133 4.71 27.72 5.71
CA VAL A 133 3.60 28.10 6.62
C VAL A 133 3.52 29.64 6.78
N GLY A 134 2.62 30.33 6.06
CA GLY A 134 2.41 31.80 6.18
C GLY A 134 3.54 32.67 5.60
N ALA A 135 3.95 33.73 6.30
CA ALA A 135 5.20 34.45 5.99
C ALA A 135 6.45 33.61 6.32
N ALA A 136 6.25 32.40 6.89
CA ALA A 136 7.31 31.48 7.24
C ALA A 136 7.51 30.34 6.24
N LYS A 137 8.76 29.95 6.07
CA LYS A 137 9.18 28.98 5.04
C LYS A 137 10.24 28.04 5.62
N LEU A 138 10.22 26.74 5.29
CA LEU A 138 11.30 25.76 5.52
C LEU A 138 11.66 25.13 4.17
N THR A 139 12.74 25.60 3.58
CA THR A 139 13.26 25.04 2.32
C THR A 139 14.51 24.23 2.61
N ILE A 140 14.66 23.03 2.05
CA ILE A 140 15.86 22.17 2.12
C ILE A 140 16.14 21.69 0.70
N ASP A 141 17.11 22.26 0.00
CA ASP A 141 17.51 21.75 -1.32
C ASP A 141 18.65 20.72 -1.25
N LYS A 142 18.93 20.07 -2.40
CA LYS A 142 20.01 19.09 -2.57
C LYS A 142 21.39 19.66 -2.32
N SER A 143 21.54 20.99 -2.41
CA SER A 143 22.78 21.68 -2.06
C SER A 143 23.00 21.82 -0.56
N GLY A 144 22.02 21.46 0.27
CA GLY A 144 22.09 21.58 1.72
C GLY A 144 21.77 22.98 2.24
N LYS A 145 21.26 23.89 1.39
CA LYS A 145 20.80 25.20 1.83
C LYS A 145 19.46 25.00 2.54
N VAL A 146 19.44 25.38 3.81
CA VAL A 146 18.22 25.39 4.62
C VAL A 146 17.79 26.82 4.83
N GLU A 147 16.62 27.19 4.30
CA GLU A 147 16.05 28.54 4.44
C GLU A 147 14.84 28.50 5.34
N LEU A 148 15.00 29.11 6.52
CA LEU A 148 13.94 29.43 7.45
C LEU A 148 13.67 30.93 7.45
N THR A 149 12.45 31.34 7.13
CA THR A 149 12.03 32.77 7.08
C THR A 149 10.78 32.95 7.94
N GLY A 150 10.50 34.15 8.46
CA GLY A 150 9.38 34.45 9.38
C GLY A 150 9.46 35.86 9.98
N ALA A 151 8.41 36.33 10.66
CA ALA A 151 8.29 37.71 11.18
C ALA A 151 8.86 37.89 12.61
N GLU A 152 8.75 36.86 13.45
CA GLU A 152 9.30 36.83 14.80
C GLU A 152 9.85 35.42 15.08
N PHE A 153 11.02 35.36 15.73
CA PHE A 153 11.68 34.12 16.10
C PHE A 153 12.28 34.24 17.50
N ASP A 154 11.62 33.62 18.47
CA ASP A 154 12.08 33.63 19.85
C ASP A 154 13.04 32.47 20.14
N PHE A 155 14.22 32.80 20.65
CA PHE A 155 15.21 31.83 21.14
C PHE A 155 15.61 32.15 22.57
N SER A 156 15.06 31.41 23.54
CA SER A 156 15.32 31.60 24.97
C SER A 156 16.12 30.43 25.54
N ALA A 157 17.20 30.72 26.28
CA ALA A 157 18.00 29.70 26.96
C ALA A 157 18.51 30.17 28.32
N THR A 158 18.50 29.27 29.31
CA THR A 158 19.04 29.51 30.67
C THR A 158 20.55 29.25 30.79
N GLY A 159 21.21 28.91 29.69
CA GLY A 159 22.64 28.61 29.60
C GLY A 159 23.21 29.13 28.28
N HIS A 160 24.27 28.52 27.78
CA HIS A 160 24.95 29.01 26.57
C HIS A 160 24.17 28.70 25.28
N VAL A 161 23.85 29.73 24.48
CA VAL A 161 23.40 29.60 23.09
C VAL A 161 24.60 29.85 22.19
N GLN A 162 24.85 28.96 21.24
CA GLN A 162 25.97 29.07 20.30
C GLN A 162 25.47 28.89 18.88
N ILE A 163 25.82 29.84 18.02
CA ILE A 163 25.59 29.76 16.57
C ILE A 163 26.98 29.87 15.95
N ASN A 164 27.30 28.96 15.02
CA ASN A 164 28.63 28.88 14.40
C ASN A 164 28.47 28.90 12.88
N GLY A 165 29.32 29.65 12.23
CA GLY A 165 29.44 29.76 10.78
C GLY A 165 30.75 30.49 10.50
N SER A 166 31.37 30.24 9.35
CA SER A 166 32.57 30.99 8.95
C SER A 166 32.30 32.49 8.86
N LEU A 167 31.06 32.83 8.52
CA LEU A 167 30.50 34.16 8.60
C LEU A 167 29.10 34.04 9.23
N ILE A 168 28.84 34.85 10.25
CA ILE A 168 27.54 34.96 10.90
C ILE A 168 27.20 36.44 10.87
N ASP A 169 26.15 36.77 10.12
CA ASP A 169 25.66 38.13 9.96
C ASP A 169 24.37 38.27 10.77
N LEU A 170 24.35 39.24 11.68
CA LEU A 170 23.26 39.53 12.60
C LEU A 170 23.06 41.05 12.56
N ASN A 171 21.92 41.47 12.00
CA ASN A 171 21.54 42.86 11.87
C ASN A 171 20.32 43.19 12.73
#